data_AF-A0A7V2APR5-F1
#
_entry.id   AF-A0A7V2APR5-F1
#
_cell.length_a   1.000
_cell.length_b   1.000
_cell.length_c   1.000
_cell.angle_alpha   90.00
_cell.angle_beta   90.00
_cell.angle_gamma   90.00
#
_symmetry.space_group_name_H-M   'P 1'
#
loop_
_entity.id
_entity.type
_entity.pdbx_description
1 polymer ?
#
loop_
_entity_poly.entity_id
_entity_poly.type
_entity_poly.pdbx_seq_one_letter_code
_entity_poly.pdbx_strand_id
1 'polypeptide(L)'
;RKKYAEVAICTNEFFAGVHLAGNDRMIGILKGSLRHESKDTVWISSIVIDARYQGKGFGRMTIDLLLEYLKNGKHMENAYIAVIEENEQGRMFWERLEFTEVRKIEKHLKFQEKYQNVIIMHKNF
;
A
#
# COMPACT_ATOMS: atom_id res chain seq x y z
N ARG A 1 17.03 -30.48 -13.69
CA ARG A 1 17.51 -29.10 -13.46
C ARG A 1 16.95 -28.17 -14.54
N LYS A 2 15.72 -27.66 -14.37
CA LYS A 2 15.15 -26.51 -15.11
C LYS A 2 13.99 -26.01 -14.26
N LYS A 3 14.23 -25.04 -13.37
CA LYS A 3 13.18 -24.49 -12.50
C LYS A 3 13.49 -23.05 -12.05
N TYR A 4 13.99 -22.22 -12.98
CA TYR A 4 14.38 -20.82 -12.70
C TYR A 4 13.99 -19.83 -13.80
N ALA A 5 13.15 -20.22 -14.78
CA ALA A 5 12.91 -19.40 -15.98
C ALA A 5 11.46 -18.91 -16.15
N GLU A 6 10.69 -18.83 -15.06
CA GLU A 6 9.46 -18.03 -15.02
C GLU A 6 9.42 -17.28 -13.69
N VAL A 7 10.45 -16.46 -13.44
CA VAL A 7 10.17 -15.22 -12.71
C VAL A 7 9.35 -14.42 -13.70
N ALA A 8 8.03 -14.53 -13.62
CA ALA A 8 7.14 -13.56 -14.22
C ALA A 8 7.66 -12.20 -13.73
N ILE A 9 8.29 -11.45 -14.62
CA ILE A 9 8.52 -10.04 -14.42
C ILE A 9 7.10 -9.49 -14.30
N CYS A 10 6.62 -9.36 -13.06
CA CYS A 10 5.34 -8.74 -12.77
C CYS A 10 5.56 -7.26 -13.07
N THR A 11 5.40 -6.86 -14.33
CA THR A 11 5.69 -5.51 -14.86
C THR A 11 4.90 -4.41 -14.17
N ASN A 12 3.96 -4.77 -13.29
CA ASN A 12 3.09 -3.86 -12.60
C ASN A 12 3.40 -3.73 -11.10
N GLU A 13 4.34 -4.49 -10.53
CA GLU A 13 4.78 -4.26 -9.15
C GLU A 13 5.74 -3.07 -9.08
N PHE A 14 5.64 -2.29 -8.01
CA PHE A 14 6.59 -1.24 -7.71
C PHE A 14 7.11 -1.35 -6.27
N PHE A 15 8.35 -0.92 -6.10
CA PHE A 15 9.01 -0.74 -4.82
C PHE A 15 9.71 0.61 -4.84
N ALA A 16 9.35 1.49 -3.92
CA ALA A 16 9.86 2.86 -3.85
C ALA A 16 10.39 3.16 -2.45
N GLY A 17 11.49 3.92 -2.39
CA GLY A 17 12.00 4.49 -1.13
C GLY A 17 11.36 5.85 -0.85
N VAL A 18 11.06 6.12 0.42
CA VAL A 18 10.61 7.43 0.89
C VAL A 18 11.83 8.21 1.37
N HIS A 19 12.12 9.35 0.75
CA HIS A 19 13.32 10.14 1.03
C HIS A 19 12.94 11.53 1.57
N LEU A 20 13.75 12.06 2.48
CA LEU A 20 13.62 13.44 2.91
C LEU A 20 14.11 14.38 1.81
N ALA A 21 13.34 15.44 1.55
CA ALA A 21 13.76 16.50 0.66
C ALA A 21 15.06 17.16 1.17
N GLY A 22 16.03 17.35 0.28
CA GLY A 22 17.24 18.14 0.52
C GLY A 22 18.48 17.37 1.03
N ASN A 23 18.34 16.13 1.50
CA ASN A 23 19.52 15.33 1.89
C ASN A 23 19.46 13.85 1.49
N ASP A 24 18.47 13.47 0.68
CA ASP A 24 18.27 12.12 0.13
C ASP A 24 18.33 10.99 1.17
N ARG A 25 18.00 11.31 2.44
CA ARG A 25 17.95 10.30 3.48
C ARG A 25 16.69 9.48 3.32
N MET A 26 16.84 8.20 3.04
CA MET A 26 15.73 7.24 3.05
C MET A 26 15.18 7.06 4.48
N ILE A 27 13.89 7.30 4.65
CA ILE A 27 13.16 7.19 5.92
C ILE A 27 12.03 6.16 5.87
N GLY A 28 11.86 5.46 4.76
CA GLY A 28 10.79 4.49 4.62
C GLY A 28 10.76 3.82 3.26
N ILE A 29 9.81 2.91 3.10
CA ILE A 29 9.54 2.19 1.86
C ILE A 29 8.05 2.12 1.58
N LEU A 30 7.71 1.99 0.30
CA LEU A 30 6.37 1.84 -0.23
C LEU A 30 6.39 0.75 -1.29
N LYS A 31 5.49 -0.23 -1.18
CA LYS A 31 5.33 -1.31 -2.16
C LYS A 31 3.87 -1.37 -2.60
N GLY A 32 3.67 -1.61 -3.88
CA GLY A 32 2.35 -1.91 -4.41
C GLY A 32 2.38 -2.54 -5.79
N SER A 33 1.21 -2.66 -6.40
CA SER A 33 1.05 -3.15 -7.76
C SER A 33 -0.05 -2.41 -8.50
N LEU A 34 0.13 -2.21 -9.80
CA LEU A 34 -0.85 -1.61 -10.69
C LEU A 34 -1.67 -2.70 -11.41
N ARG A 35 -2.95 -2.45 -11.62
CA ARG A 35 -3.85 -3.33 -12.36
C ARG A 35 -4.71 -2.48 -13.28
N HIS A 36 -4.39 -2.54 -14.58
CA HIS A 36 -5.17 -1.91 -15.66
C HIS A 36 -6.30 -2.83 -16.14
N GLU A 37 -6.87 -3.63 -15.24
CA GLU A 37 -8.08 -4.40 -15.56
C GLU A 37 -9.29 -3.43 -15.59
N SER A 38 -10.50 -3.90 -15.27
CA SER A 38 -11.74 -3.14 -15.46
C SER A 38 -11.83 -1.74 -14.80
N LYS A 39 -10.91 -1.34 -13.91
CA LYS A 39 -10.99 -0.08 -13.12
C LYS A 39 -9.63 0.55 -12.72
N ASP A 40 -8.62 0.56 -13.58
CA ASP A 40 -7.34 1.30 -13.40
C ASP A 40 -6.94 1.55 -11.93
N THR A 41 -6.42 0.49 -11.32
CA THR A 41 -6.33 0.33 -9.88
C THR A 41 -4.90 0.18 -9.40
N VAL A 42 -4.58 0.79 -8.26
CA VAL A 42 -3.39 0.47 -7.45
C VAL A 42 -3.76 -0.34 -6.20
N TRP A 43 -3.01 -1.40 -5.94
CA TRP A 43 -3.00 -2.12 -4.67
C TRP A 43 -1.75 -1.73 -3.89
N ILE A 44 -1.91 -1.04 -2.77
CA ILE A 44 -0.78 -0.68 -1.90
C ILE A 44 -0.60 -1.82 -0.89
N SER A 45 0.48 -2.58 -1.06
CA SER A 45 0.74 -3.77 -0.24
C SER A 45 1.45 -3.43 1.06
N SER A 46 2.28 -2.38 1.09
CA SER A 46 3.04 -2.02 2.28
C SER A 46 3.46 -0.56 2.25
N ILE A 47 3.33 0.11 3.39
CA ILE A 47 4.01 1.37 3.70
C ILE A 47 4.68 1.21 5.05
N VAL A 48 5.97 1.56 5.12
CA VAL A 48 6.73 1.54 6.36
C VAL A 48 7.53 2.82 6.44
N ILE A 49 7.33 3.59 7.50
CA ILE A 49 8.16 4.74 7.85
C ILE A 49 8.98 4.36 9.07
N ASP A 50 10.26 4.71 9.08
CA ASP A 50 11.15 4.53 10.23
C ASP A 50 10.53 5.17 11.48
N ALA A 51 10.57 4.45 12.61
CA ALA A 51 9.90 4.85 13.84
C ALA A 51 10.28 6.27 14.31
N ARG A 52 11.50 6.73 14.04
CA ARG A 52 11.99 8.09 14.38
C ARG A 52 11.27 9.20 13.60
N TYR A 53 10.62 8.83 12.51
CA TYR A 53 9.89 9.71 11.59
C TYR A 53 8.38 9.46 11.61
N GLN A 54 7.88 8.45 12.33
CA GLN A 54 6.44 8.24 12.48
C GLN A 54 5.79 9.37 13.31
N GLY A 55 4.46 9.53 13.18
CA GLY A 55 3.69 10.57 13.89
C GLY A 55 3.91 12.01 13.40
N LYS A 56 4.77 12.24 12.39
CA LYS A 56 5.13 13.57 11.85
C LYS A 56 4.46 13.90 10.52
N GLY A 57 3.49 13.08 10.06
CA GLY A 57 2.79 13.28 8.80
C GLY A 57 3.44 12.65 7.55
N PHE A 58 4.68 12.13 7.64
CA PHE A 58 5.36 11.54 6.48
C PHE A 58 4.61 10.38 5.82
N GLY A 59 3.86 9.57 6.60
CA GLY A 59 3.01 8.52 6.04
C GLY A 59 1.93 9.08 5.12
N ARG A 60 1.23 10.14 5.55
CA ARG A 60 0.22 10.84 4.73
C ARG A 60 0.86 11.42 3.47
N MET A 61 1.94 12.20 3.64
CA MET A 61 2.64 12.83 2.52
C MET A 61 3.09 11.79 1.48
N THR A 62 3.56 10.62 1.94
CA THR A 62 3.96 9.53 1.04
C THR A 62 2.79 9.01 0.21
N ILE A 63 1.63 8.79 0.84
CA ILE A 63 0.44 8.31 0.12
C ILE A 63 -0.10 9.37 -0.81
N ASP A 64 -0.21 10.63 -0.36
CA ASP A 64 -0.71 11.72 -1.19
C ASP A 64 0.15 11.91 -2.45
N LEU A 65 1.49 11.88 -2.31
CA LEU A 65 2.41 11.93 -3.44
C LEU A 65 2.27 10.73 -4.38
N LEU A 66 2.10 9.51 -3.85
CA LEU A 66 1.87 8.33 -4.68
C LEU A 66 0.58 8.48 -5.50
N LEU A 67 -0.53 8.85 -4.84
CA LEU A 67 -1.84 8.95 -5.50
C LEU A 67 -1.84 10.07 -6.55
N GLU A 68 -1.22 11.22 -6.26
CA GLU A 68 -1.04 12.30 -7.22
C GLU A 68 -0.23 11.85 -8.45
N TYR A 69 0.91 11.18 -8.22
CA TYR A 69 1.75 10.65 -9.30
C TYR A 69 0.99 9.65 -10.18
N LEU A 70 0.22 8.74 -9.57
CA LEU A 70 -0.53 7.73 -10.29
C LEU A 70 -1.73 8.31 -11.05
N LYS A 71 -2.40 9.30 -10.49
CA LYS A 71 -3.51 10.01 -11.15
C LYS A 71 -3.02 10.75 -12.39
N ASN A 72 -1.98 11.57 -12.23
CA ASN A 72 -1.49 12.45 -13.29
C ASN A 72 -0.65 11.71 -14.35
N GLY A 73 0.12 10.70 -13.94
CA GLY A 73 1.08 10.02 -14.81
C GLY A 73 0.62 8.67 -15.36
N LYS A 74 -0.38 8.03 -14.72
CA LYS A 74 -0.82 6.67 -15.07
C LYS A 74 -2.33 6.53 -15.21
N HIS A 75 -3.11 7.61 -15.03
CA HIS A 75 -4.57 7.60 -15.11
C HIS A 75 -5.23 6.56 -14.18
N MET A 76 -4.60 6.30 -13.02
CA MET A 76 -5.22 5.45 -12.00
C MET A 76 -6.28 6.25 -11.24
N GLU A 77 -7.37 5.58 -10.88
CA GLU A 77 -8.51 6.22 -10.20
C GLU A 77 -8.89 5.52 -8.89
N ASN A 78 -8.40 4.29 -8.67
CA ASN A 78 -8.83 3.46 -7.54
C ASN A 78 -7.63 2.92 -6.76
N ALA A 79 -7.66 3.07 -5.44
CA ALA A 79 -6.65 2.53 -4.53
C ALA A 79 -7.29 1.51 -3.58
N TYR A 80 -6.65 0.36 -3.42
CA TYR A 80 -7.05 -0.66 -2.45
C TYR A 80 -5.90 -1.01 -1.52
N ILE A 81 -6.27 -1.31 -0.28
CA ILE A 81 -5.37 -1.80 0.76
C ILE A 81 -6.02 -2.94 1.54
N ALA A 82 -5.19 -3.73 2.21
CA ALA A 82 -5.60 -4.74 3.17
C ALA A 82 -5.03 -4.39 4.55
N VAL A 83 -5.87 -4.30 5.56
CA VAL A 83 -5.48 -4.11 6.96
C VAL A 83 -5.86 -5.35 7.74
N ILE A 84 -4.96 -5.84 8.59
CA ILE A 84 -5.32 -6.81 9.63
C ILE A 84 -6.31 -6.14 10.58
N GLU A 85 -7.45 -6.79 10.88
CA GLU A 85 -8.52 -6.21 11.69
C GLU A 85 -8.02 -5.68 13.05
N GLU A 86 -7.11 -6.41 13.68
CA GLU A 86 -6.50 -6.10 14.97
C GLU A 86 -5.55 -4.89 14.91
N ASN A 87 -5.16 -4.43 13.71
CA ASN A 87 -4.33 -3.25 13.52
C ASN A 87 -5.17 -1.96 13.46
N GLU A 88 -5.76 -1.61 14.61
CA GLU A 88 -6.62 -0.42 14.74
C GLU A 88 -5.91 0.87 14.32
N GLN A 89 -4.62 1.02 14.67
CA GLN A 89 -3.82 2.20 14.31
C GLN A 89 -3.63 2.31 12.79
N GLY A 90 -3.37 1.19 12.12
CA GLY A 90 -3.29 1.13 10.66
C GLY A 90 -4.62 1.46 10.00
N ARG A 91 -5.73 0.92 10.54
CA ARG A 91 -7.08 1.22 10.06
C ARG A 91 -7.40 2.71 10.16
N MET A 92 -7.19 3.32 11.34
CA MET A 92 -7.37 4.77 11.55
C MET A 92 -6.48 5.63 10.66
N PHE A 93 -5.26 5.18 10.37
CA PHE A 93 -4.38 5.87 9.42
C PHE A 93 -5.00 5.95 8.02
N TRP A 94 -5.52 4.83 7.51
CA TRP A 94 -6.18 4.78 6.20
C TRP A 94 -7.52 5.51 6.18
N GLU A 95 -8.34 5.42 7.24
CA GLU A 95 -9.59 6.18 7.39
C GLU A 95 -9.33 7.70 7.30
N ARG A 96 -8.28 8.19 7.97
CA ARG A 96 -7.90 9.62 7.87
C ARG A 96 -7.46 10.02 6.46
N LEU A 97 -6.99 9.07 5.66
CA LEU A 97 -6.67 9.26 4.25
C LEU A 97 -7.91 9.09 3.35
N GLU A 98 -9.11 8.98 3.93
CA GLU A 98 -10.41 8.83 3.24
C GLU A 98 -10.57 7.49 2.52
N PHE A 99 -9.82 6.47 2.95
CA PHE A 99 -10.14 5.10 2.58
C PHE A 99 -11.33 4.61 3.42
N THR A 100 -12.25 3.89 2.78
CA THR A 100 -13.43 3.32 3.42
C THR A 100 -13.40 1.80 3.34
N GLU A 101 -13.92 1.13 4.36
CA GLU A 101 -14.02 -0.32 4.37
C GLU A 101 -15.03 -0.80 3.32
N VAL A 102 -14.64 -1.74 2.47
CA VAL A 102 -15.51 -2.30 1.42
C VAL A 102 -15.78 -3.79 1.58
N ARG A 103 -14.92 -4.50 2.30
CA ARG A 103 -15.07 -5.93 2.54
C ARG A 103 -14.26 -6.36 3.76
N LYS A 104 -14.82 -7.26 4.56
CA LYS A 104 -14.09 -8.05 5.55
C LYS A 104 -13.94 -9.48 5.05
N ILE A 105 -12.75 -10.06 5.23
CA ILE A 105 -12.43 -11.44 4.87
C ILE A 105 -11.98 -12.15 6.14
N GLU A 106 -12.76 -13.14 6.57
CA GLU A 106 -12.46 -13.90 7.78
C GLU A 106 -11.34 -14.90 7.52
N LYS A 107 -10.46 -15.07 8.52
CA LYS A 107 -9.40 -16.08 8.54
C LYS A 107 -8.52 -16.10 7.27
N HIS A 108 -8.25 -14.95 6.69
CA HIS A 108 -7.59 -14.82 5.39
C HIS A 108 -6.07 -14.96 5.47
N LEU A 109 -5.45 -14.48 6.56
CA LEU A 109 -4.00 -14.48 6.72
C LEU A 109 -3.58 -15.35 7.90
N LYS A 110 -2.69 -16.31 7.66
CA LYS A 110 -2.03 -17.05 8.74
C LYS A 110 -0.78 -16.30 9.17
N PHE A 111 -0.79 -15.72 10.37
CA PHE A 111 0.37 -15.07 10.97
C PHE A 111 0.59 -15.65 12.37
N GLN A 112 1.82 -16.15 12.65
CA GLN A 112 2.18 -16.77 13.92
C GLN A 112 1.16 -17.83 14.40
N GLU A 113 0.82 -18.78 13.52
CA GLU A 113 -0.16 -19.86 13.79
C GLU A 113 -1.61 -19.43 14.06
N LYS A 114 -1.91 -18.12 13.99
CA LYS A 114 -3.27 -17.60 14.09
C LYS A 114 -3.78 -17.12 12.75
N TYR A 115 -5.04 -17.42 12.46
CA TYR A 115 -5.75 -16.82 11.35
C TYR A 115 -6.24 -15.44 11.76
N GLN A 116 -5.86 -14.44 10.97
CA GLN A 116 -6.24 -13.04 11.15
C GLN A 116 -7.35 -12.70 10.16
N ASN A 117 -8.28 -11.87 10.60
CA ASN A 117 -9.25 -11.25 9.71
C ASN A 117 -8.59 -10.09 8.97
N VAL A 118 -9.04 -9.85 7.74
CA VAL A 118 -8.54 -8.76 6.92
C VAL A 118 -9.69 -7.87 6.50
N ILE A 119 -9.50 -6.57 6.63
CA ILE A 119 -10.38 -5.53 6.12
C ILE A 119 -9.76 -4.99 4.84
N ILE A 120 -10.51 -5.05 3.74
CA ILE A 120 -10.16 -4.39 2.48
C ILE A 120 -10.77 -3.00 2.53
N MET A 121 -9.92 -1.99 2.31
CA MET A 121 -10.36 -0.61 2.21
C MET A 121 -10.07 -0.05 0.82
N HIS A 122 -10.90 0.90 0.39
CA HIS A 122 -10.90 1.50 -0.95
C HIS A 122 -10.94 3.02 -0.88
N LYS A 123 -10.27 3.67 -1.82
CA LYS A 123 -10.41 5.10 -2.10
C LYS A 123 -10.47 5.32 -3.61
N ASN A 124 -11.38 6.17 -4.07
CA ASN A 124 -11.29 6.81 -5.38
C ASN A 124 -10.53 8.13 -5.24
N PHE A 125 -9.61 8.45 -6.16
CA PHE A 125 -8.70 9.59 -6.02
C PHE A 125 -8.46 10.37 -7.32
#